data_AF-A0A7Y7TIE4-F1
#
_entry.id   AF-A0A7Y7TIE4-F1
#
_cell.length_a   1.000
_cell.length_b   1.000
_cell.length_c   1.000
_cell.angle_alpha   90.00
_cell.angle_beta   90.00
_cell.angle_gamma   90.00
#
_symmetry.space_group_name_H-M   'P 1'
#
loop_
_entity.id
_entity.type
_entity.pdbx_description
1 polymer ?
#
loop_
_entity_poly.entity_id
_entity_poly.type
_entity_poly.pdbx_seq_one_letter_code
_entity_poly.pdbx_strand_id
1 'polypeptide(L)' 'MYAKFPFYSIAQIYAIRLNVPVSILLGRDNLYWVVDQRLADNFSEEGGSHLKAAN' A
#
# COMPACT_ATOMS: atom_id res chain seq x y z
N MET A 1 9.36 1.06 -0.28
CA MET A 1 8.29 0.68 -1.24
C MET A 1 8.67 -0.66 -1.84
N TYR A 2 7.75 -1.63 -1.92
CA TYR A 2 8.02 -2.99 -2.43
C TYR A 2 7.63 -3.15 -3.90
N ALA A 3 6.42 -2.72 -4.27
CA ALA A 3 5.90 -2.87 -5.64
C ALA A 3 4.76 -1.88 -5.94
N LYS A 4 4.45 -1.69 -7.22
CA LYS A 4 3.28 -0.91 -7.70
C LYS A 4 2.43 -1.77 -8.63
N PHE A 5 1.11 -1.59 -8.55
CA PHE A 5 0.16 -2.33 -9.37
C PHE A 5 -0.93 -1.42 -9.94
N PRO A 6 -1.41 -1.67 -11.16
CA PRO A 6 -2.54 -0.92 -11.73
C PRO A 6 -3.88 -1.30 -11.07
N PHE A 7 -3.97 -2.46 -10.42
CA PHE A 7 -5.20 -2.96 -9.81
C PHE A 7 -5.01 -3.32 -8.34
N TYR A 8 -5.98 -2.94 -7.51
CA TYR A 8 -5.97 -3.18 -6.07
C TYR A 8 -5.94 -4.66 -5.72
N SER A 9 -6.68 -5.50 -6.44
CA SER A 9 -6.73 -6.95 -6.23
C SER A 9 -5.36 -7.62 -6.37
N ILE A 10 -4.54 -7.16 -7.33
CA ILE A 10 -3.18 -7.67 -7.53
C ILE A 10 -2.26 -7.20 -6.40
N ALA A 11 -2.41 -5.94 -5.96
CA ALA A 11 -1.67 -5.42 -4.81
C ALA A 11 -1.97 -6.20 -3.52
N GLN A 12 -3.23 -6.59 -3.29
CA GLN A 12 -3.64 -7.43 -2.17
C GLN A 12 -3.02 -8.82 -2.23
N ILE A 13 -3.08 -9.50 -3.38
CA ILE A 13 -2.48 -10.83 -3.54
C ILE A 13 -0.98 -10.79 -3.26
N TYR A 14 -0.29 -9.74 -3.75
CA TYR A 14 1.13 -9.54 -3.48
C TYR A 14 1.39 -9.27 -1.99
N ALA A 15 0.60 -8.39 -1.36
CA ALA A 15 0.74 -8.03 0.05
C ALA A 15 0.57 -9.23 0.98
N ILE A 16 -0.41 -10.11 0.72
CA ILE A 16 -0.66 -11.32 1.53
C ILE A 16 0.53 -12.30 1.46
N ARG A 17 1.30 -12.29 0.37
CA ARG A 17 2.48 -13.16 0.21
C ARG A 17 3.71 -12.62 0.94
N LEU A 18 3.66 -11.39 1.46
CA LEU A 18 4.75 -10.82 2.23
C LEU A 18 4.61 -11.25 3.70
N ASN A 19 5.67 -11.84 4.25
CA ASN A 19 5.76 -12.17 5.68
C ASN A 19 6.11 -10.96 6.57
N VAL A 20 5.77 -9.75 6.11
CA VAL A 20 6.04 -8.49 6.81
C VAL A 20 4.81 -7.59 6.77
N PRO A 21 4.56 -6.77 7.80
CA PRO A 21 3.46 -5.82 7.80
C PRO A 21 3.61 -4.80 6.67
N VAL A 22 2.63 -4.75 5.78
CA VAL A 22 2.58 -3.80 4.65
C VAL A 22 1.26 -3.07 4.59
N SER A 23 1.30 -1.90 3.94
CA SER A 23 0.14 -1.08 3.63
C SER A 23 0.03 -0.90 2.12
N ILE A 24 -1.22 -0.74 1.63
CA ILE A 24 -1.51 -0.46 0.23
C ILE A 24 -2.02 0.98 0.13
N LEU A 25 -1.32 1.81 -0.62
CA LEU A 25 -1.64 3.23 -0.82
C LEU A 25 -2.01 3.50 -2.27
N LEU A 26 -2.94 4.41 -2.52
CA LEU A 26 -3.18 4.92 -3.88
C LEU A 26 -2.24 6.11 -4.14
N GLY A 27 -1.29 5.91 -5.04
CA GLY A 27 -0.33 6.94 -5.43
C GLY A 27 -0.94 8.00 -6.35
N ARG A 28 -0.25 9.15 -6.46
CA ARG A 28 -0.62 10.24 -7.40
C ARG A 28 -0.48 9.83 -8.87
N ASP A 29 0.21 8.73 -9.14
CA ASP A 29 0.35 8.11 -10.46
C ASP A 29 -0.82 7.16 -10.78
N ASN A 30 -1.88 7.15 -9.97
CA ASN A 30 -3.03 6.24 -10.08
C ASN A 30 -2.66 4.75 -9.99
N LEU A 31 -1.54 4.43 -9.34
CA LEU A 31 -1.12 3.06 -9.05
C LEU A 31 -1.28 2.74 -7.56
N TYR A 32 -1.53 1.48 -7.26
CA TYR A 32 -1.55 0.94 -5.91
C TYR A 32 -0.14 0.57 -5.48
N TRP A 33 0.37 1.24 -4.47
CA TRP A 33 1.72 1.08 -3.95
C TRP A 33 1.68 0.17 -2.72
N VAL A 34 2.41 -0.94 -2.77
CA VAL A 34 2.63 -1.79 -1.59
C VAL A 34 3.89 -1.27 -0.89
N VAL A 35 3.73 -0.75 0.32
CA VAL A 35 4.79 -0.12 1.11
C VAL A 35 4.88 -0.77 2.48
N ASP A 36 6.02 -0.59 3.14
CA ASP A 36 6.15 -0.94 4.56
C ASP A 36 5.17 -0.09 5.39
N GLN A 37 4.63 -0.67 6.46
CA GLN A 37 3.69 0.04 7.33
C GLN A 37 4.25 1.37 7.84
N ARG A 38 5.53 1.44 8.19
CA ARG A 38 6.18 2.67 8.69
C ARG A 38 6.21 3.78 7.64
N LEU A 39 6.31 3.41 6.37
CA LEU A 39 6.25 4.36 5.24
C LEU A 39 4.82 4.89 5.04
N ALA A 40 3.80 4.07 5.30
CA ALA A 40 2.41 4.49 5.21
C ALA A 40 2.00 5.47 6.31
N ASP A 41 2.58 5.32 7.51
CA ASP A 41 2.34 6.23 8.62
C ASP A 41 2.84 7.65 8.27
N ASN A 42 4.04 7.76 7.69
CA ASN A 42 4.58 9.05 7.20
C ASN A 42 3.77 9.64 6.04
N PHE A 43 3.20 8.79 5.16
CA PHE A 43 2.39 9.23 4.03
C PHE A 43 1.04 9.85 4.45
N SER A 44 0.54 9.50 5.64
CA SER A 44 -0.68 10.08 6.22
C SER A 44 -0.51 11.54 6.59
N GLU A 45 0.69 11.97 6.96
CA GLU A 45 0.98 13.36 7.35
C GLU A 45 0.96 14.31 6.13
N GLU A 46 1.18 13.78 4.93
CA GLU A 46 1.17 14.54 3.67
C GLU A 46 -0.20 14.54 2.97
N GLY A 47 -1.25 13.96 3.58
CA GLY A 47 -2.61 13.96 3.04
C GLY A 47 -2.95 12.79 2.11
N GLY A 48 -2.22 11.67 2.20
CA GLY A 48 -2.54 10.44 1.47
C GLY A 48 -3.73 9.68 2.06
N SER A 49 -4.69 9.27 1.22
CA SER A 49 -5.87 8.50 1.64
C SER A 49 -5.48 7.06 2.01
N HIS A 50 -5.76 6.64 3.25
CA HIS A 50 -5.50 5.29 3.77
C HIS A 50 -6.65 4.33 3.43
N LEU A 51 -6.39 3.31 2.61
CA LEU A 51 -7.23 2.12 2.53
C LEU A 51 -6.57 1.01 3.35
N LYS A 52 -6.90 0.94 4.64
CA LYS A 52 -6.49 -0.19 5.50
C LYS A 52 -7.13 -1.47 4.97
N ALA A 53 -6.31 -2.39 4.45
CA ALA A 53 -6.76 -3.75 4.20
C ALA A 53 -6.98 -4.42 5.56
N ALA A 54 -8.22 -4.87 5.82
CA ALA A 54 -8.62 -5.50 7.07
C ALA A 54 -7.85 -6.82 7.28
N ASN A 55 -7.43 -7.03 8.54
CA ASN A 55 -7.02 -8.35 9.05
C ASN A 55 -8.23 -9.25 9.24
#